data_AF-M4I1S2-F1
#
_entry.id   AF-M4I1S2-F1
#
_cell.length_a   1.000
_cell.length_b   1.000
_cell.length_c   1.000
_cell.angle_alpha   90.00
_cell.angle_beta   90.00
_cell.angle_gamma   90.00
#
_symmetry.space_group_name_H-M   'P 1'
#
loop_
_entity.id
_entity.type
_entity.pdbx_description
1 polymer ?
#
loop_
_entity_poly.entity_id
_entity_poly.type
_entity_poly.pdbx_seq_one_letter_code
_entity_poly.pdbx_strand_id
1 'polypeptide(L)'
;LKKKNIYIDDSSSLTTTEIRSRSRKIYRENKGISLIMIDYLQLMKIPSIKENRTLEIAEISRTLKSLAKELEVPIIALSQLNRSLEQRADKRPLNSDLRESGSLEQDADLIMFIYRDEVYYENSDFKGIAEIII
;
A
#
# COMPACT_ATOMS: atom_id res chain seq x y z
N LEU A 1 8.60 23.03 7.08
CA LEU A 1 7.44 22.52 7.85
C LEU A 1 7.88 21.33 8.72
N LYS A 2 8.36 21.55 9.94
CA LYS A 2 8.54 20.45 10.92
C LYS A 2 7.24 20.30 11.71
N LYS A 3 6.25 19.60 11.14
CA LYS A 3 5.12 19.13 11.93
C LYS A 3 5.68 18.09 12.89
N LYS A 4 5.72 18.39 14.20
CA LYS A 4 6.32 17.54 15.25
C LYS A 4 5.79 16.10 15.29
N ASN A 5 4.66 15.83 14.63
CA ASN A 5 3.96 14.54 14.68
C ASN A 5 3.97 13.80 13.33
N ILE A 6 4.69 14.29 12.32
CA ILE A 6 4.81 13.64 11.02
C ILE A 6 6.28 13.39 10.74
N TYR A 7 6.62 12.11 10.53
CA TYR A 7 7.94 11.66 10.11
C TYR A 7 7.82 11.26 8.64
N ILE A 8 8.71 11.81 7.82
CA ILE A 8 8.80 11.49 6.39
C ILE A 8 10.17 10.92 6.15
N ASP A 9 10.20 9.81 5.41
CA ASP A 9 11.40 9.15 4.97
C ASP A 9 11.28 8.91 3.47
N ASP A 10 12.13 9.57 2.69
CA ASP A 10 12.14 9.56 1.22
C ASP A 10 13.24 8.66 0.65
N SER A 11 13.81 7.78 1.48
CA SER A 11 14.82 6.82 1.06
C SER A 11 14.29 5.93 -0.07
N SER A 12 15.08 5.77 -1.14
CA SER A 12 14.73 4.89 -2.25
C SER A 12 14.97 3.42 -1.91
N SER A 13 14.19 2.53 -2.54
CA SER A 13 14.37 1.08 -2.50
C SER A 13 14.37 0.45 -1.09
N LEU A 14 13.53 0.97 -0.19
CA LEU A 14 13.42 0.45 1.17
C LEU A 14 13.06 -1.03 1.20
N THR A 15 13.87 -1.81 1.91
CA THR A 15 13.56 -3.20 2.25
C THR A 15 12.59 -3.26 3.42
N THR A 16 11.85 -4.37 3.54
CA THR A 16 10.93 -4.61 4.67
C THR A 16 11.65 -4.57 6.03
N THR A 17 12.89 -5.05 6.08
CA THR A 17 13.75 -5.01 7.27
C THR A 17 14.09 -3.59 7.69
N GLU A 18 14.39 -2.71 6.73
CA GLU A 18 14.66 -1.30 7.02
C GLU A 18 13.42 -0.59 7.53
N ILE A 19 12.25 -0.80 6.91
CA ILE A 19 10.99 -0.25 7.40
C ILE A 19 10.74 -0.70 8.85
N ARG A 20 10.88 -2.00 9.14
CA ARG A 20 10.73 -2.53 10.50
C ARG A 20 11.69 -1.86 11.49
N SER A 21 12.97 -1.74 11.14
CA SER A 21 13.98 -1.12 11.99
C SER A 21 13.67 0.35 12.28
N ARG A 22 13.31 1.11 11.24
CA ARG A 22 12.99 2.55 11.34
C ARG A 22 11.70 2.77 12.12
N SER A 23 10.64 2.01 11.84
CA SER A 23 9.37 2.08 12.59
C SER A 23 9.56 1.78 14.07
N ARG A 24 10.32 0.73 14.42
CA ARG A 24 10.63 0.42 15.84
C ARG A 24 11.44 1.54 16.50
N LYS A 25 12.39 2.14 15.80
CA LYS A 25 13.18 3.26 16.33
C LYS A 25 12.28 4.45 16.66
N ILE A 26 11.46 4.89 15.71
CA ILE A 26 10.52 6.01 15.89
C ILE A 26 9.52 5.69 17.01
N TYR A 27 9.01 4.46 17.06
CA TYR A 27 8.07 4.02 18.10
C TYR A 27 8.68 4.15 19.50
N ARG A 28 9.92 3.69 19.70
CA ARG A 28 10.60 3.81 21.00
C ARG A 28 10.91 5.25 21.38
N GLU A 29 11.40 6.04 20.42
CA GLU A 29 11.79 7.44 20.66
C GLU A 29 10.59 8.31 21.05
N ASN A 30 9.40 7.99 20.54
CA ASN A 30 8.18 8.76 20.75
C ASN A 30 7.16 8.08 21.68
N LYS A 31 7.51 6.93 22.26
CA LYS A 31 6.62 6.10 23.08
C LYS A 31 5.32 5.72 22.36
N GLY A 32 5.39 5.52 21.04
CA GLY A 32 4.26 5.15 20.20
C GLY A 32 4.33 5.73 18.79
N ILE A 33 3.52 5.17 17.89
CA ILE A 33 3.20 5.71 16.56
C ILE A 33 1.70 5.50 16.35
N SER A 34 1.00 6.46 15.76
CA SER A 34 -0.46 6.33 15.54
C SER A 34 -0.81 5.63 14.22
N LEU A 35 0.06 5.74 13.21
CA LEU A 35 -0.17 5.21 11.87
C LEU A 35 1.17 5.09 11.13
N ILE A 36 1.34 4.05 10.33
CA ILE A 36 2.42 3.94 9.35
C ILE A 36 1.80 3.99 7.96
N MET A 37 2.31 4.86 7.08
CA MET A 37 1.90 4.95 5.68
C MET A 37 3.09 4.61 4.78
N ILE A 38 2.85 3.78 3.75
CA ILE A 38 3.87 3.35 2.79
C ILE A 38 3.41 3.72 1.38
N ASP A 39 4.18 4.58 0.71
CA ASP A 39 3.97 5.02 -0.66
C ASP A 39 5.18 4.66 -1.54
N TYR A 40 5.11 3.66 -2.42
CA TYR A 40 4.08 2.62 -2.56
C TYR A 40 4.75 1.24 -2.57
N LEU A 41 4.00 0.18 -2.25
CA LEU A 41 4.53 -1.18 -2.02
C LEU A 41 5.43 -1.68 -3.14
N GLN A 42 5.09 -1.35 -4.38
CA GLN A 42 5.81 -1.82 -5.53
C GLN A 42 7.25 -1.24 -5.65
N LEU A 43 7.60 -0.18 -4.93
CA LEU A 43 8.97 0.32 -4.89
C LEU A 43 9.85 -0.44 -3.90
N MET A 44 9.25 -1.20 -2.99
CA MET A 44 9.98 -2.03 -2.05
C MET A 44 10.62 -3.22 -2.76
N LYS A 45 11.80 -3.61 -2.26
CA LYS A 45 12.59 -4.71 -2.79
C LYS A 45 12.99 -5.70 -1.71
N ILE A 46 13.04 -6.97 -2.08
CA ILE A 46 13.57 -8.04 -1.25
C ILE A 46 14.79 -8.63 -1.95
N PRO A 47 16.02 -8.34 -1.48
CA PRO A 47 17.25 -8.76 -2.14
C PRO A 47 17.36 -10.27 -2.41
N SER A 48 16.73 -11.09 -1.56
CA SER A 48 16.73 -12.56 -1.66
C SER A 48 15.75 -13.11 -2.69
N ILE A 49 14.74 -12.35 -3.11
CA ILE A 49 13.74 -12.78 -4.09
C ILE A 49 13.99 -12.01 -5.38
N LYS A 50 14.75 -12.62 -6.28
CA LYS A 50 14.97 -12.06 -7.62
C LYS A 50 13.95 -12.64 -8.59
N GLU A 51 13.48 -11.79 -9.51
CA GLU A 51 12.67 -12.17 -10.70
C GLU A 51 11.24 -12.67 -10.44
N ASN A 52 10.86 -13.01 -9.20
CA ASN A 52 9.48 -13.39 -8.88
C ASN A 52 8.76 -12.31 -8.07
N ARG A 53 8.07 -11.44 -8.80
CA ARG A 53 7.36 -10.31 -8.20
C ARG A 53 6.20 -10.73 -7.29
N THR A 54 5.47 -11.78 -7.65
CA THR A 54 4.36 -12.29 -6.85
C THR A 54 4.84 -12.76 -5.48
N LEU A 55 5.97 -13.49 -5.42
CA LEU A 55 6.57 -13.93 -4.16
C LEU A 55 7.12 -12.75 -3.35
N GLU A 56 7.71 -11.76 -4.02
CA GLU A 56 8.22 -10.55 -3.37
C GLU A 56 7.10 -9.77 -2.67
N ILE A 57 5.98 -9.53 -3.37
CA ILE A 57 4.81 -8.86 -2.80
C ILE A 57 4.21 -9.69 -1.65
N ALA A 58 4.17 -11.01 -1.77
CA ALA A 58 3.66 -11.87 -0.70
C ALA A 58 4.51 -11.78 0.58
N GLU A 59 5.84 -11.72 0.45
CA GLU A 59 6.72 -11.56 1.60
C GLU A 59 6.65 -10.15 2.20
N ILE A 60 6.52 -9.11 1.36
CA ILE A 60 6.27 -7.74 1.82
C ILE A 60 4.99 -7.69 2.65
N SER A 61 3.90 -8.20 2.10
CA SER A 61 2.57 -8.23 2.71
C SER A 61 2.58 -8.88 4.11
N ARG A 62 3.12 -10.11 4.20
CA ARG A 62 3.27 -10.83 5.48
C ARG A 62 4.12 -10.05 6.49
N THR A 63 5.22 -9.45 6.03
CA THR A 63 6.13 -8.71 6.92
C THR A 63 5.46 -7.48 7.50
N LEU A 64 4.69 -6.76 6.69
CA LEU A 64 3.91 -5.60 7.12
C LEU A 64 2.79 -6.01 8.08
N LYS A 65 2.05 -7.09 7.80
CA LYS A 65 1.03 -7.61 8.71
C LYS A 65 1.62 -8.00 10.08
N SER A 66 2.79 -8.65 10.06
CA SER A 66 3.54 -8.97 11.28
C SER A 66 3.97 -7.71 12.03
N LEU A 67 4.47 -6.68 11.34
CA LEU A 67 4.88 -5.41 11.95
C LEU A 67 3.68 -4.67 12.57
N ALA A 68 2.54 -4.64 11.90
CA ALA A 68 1.31 -4.02 12.37
C ALA A 68 0.84 -4.65 13.69
N LYS A 69 0.85 -5.99 13.76
CA LYS A 69 0.50 -6.74 14.97
C LYS A 69 1.52 -6.54 16.10
N GLU A 70 2.80 -6.50 15.77
CA GLU A 70 3.86 -6.33 16.76
C GLU A 70 3.82 -4.96 17.44
N LEU A 71 3.62 -3.90 16.66
CA LEU A 71 3.58 -2.53 17.19
C LEU A 71 2.18 -2.13 17.67
N GLU A 72 1.15 -2.91 17.36
CA GLU A 72 -0.26 -2.55 17.54
C GLU A 72 -0.61 -1.22 16.82
N VAL A 73 -0.04 -1.03 15.63
CA VAL A 73 -0.20 0.20 14.83
C VAL A 73 -0.83 -0.14 13.48
N PRO A 74 -1.87 0.59 13.04
CA PRO A 74 -2.41 0.43 11.70
C PRO A 74 -1.36 0.79 10.64
N ILE A 75 -1.26 -0.04 9.60
CA ILE A 75 -0.39 0.20 8.45
C ILE A 75 -1.28 0.39 7.22
N ILE A 76 -1.16 1.56 6.58
CA ILE A 76 -1.76 1.84 5.27
C ILE A 76 -0.67 1.72 4.22
N ALA A 77 -0.89 0.83 3.25
CA ALA A 77 0.05 0.60 2.18
C ALA A 77 -0.61 0.89 0.83
N LEU A 78 0.00 1.77 0.04
CA LEU A 78 -0.48 2.09 -1.30
C LEU A 78 -0.01 1.01 -2.27
N SER A 79 -0.93 0.54 -3.11
CA SER A 79 -0.67 -0.47 -4.13
C SER A 79 -1.33 -0.05 -5.45
N GLN A 80 -0.67 -0.33 -6.56
CA GLN A 80 -1.22 -0.15 -7.90
C GLN A 80 -1.92 -1.42 -8.38
N LEU A 81 -2.93 -1.24 -9.23
CA LEU A 81 -3.69 -2.31 -9.88
C LEU A 81 -3.04 -2.74 -11.20
N ASN A 82 -3.44 -3.91 -11.72
CA ASN A 82 -3.03 -4.32 -13.05
C ASN A 82 -3.63 -3.41 -14.14
N ARG A 83 -2.86 -3.13 -15.18
CA ARG A 83 -3.29 -2.34 -16.36
C ARG A 83 -4.41 -3.02 -17.15
N SER A 84 -4.64 -4.32 -16.99
CA SER A 84 -5.76 -5.03 -17.63
C SER A 84 -7.13 -4.45 -17.25
N LEU A 85 -7.24 -3.77 -16.09
CA LEU A 85 -8.42 -3.01 -15.71
C LEU A 85 -8.81 -1.97 -16.78
N GLU A 86 -7.82 -1.33 -17.40
CA GLU A 86 -8.03 -0.32 -18.45
C GLU A 86 -8.58 -0.89 -19.75
N GLN A 87 -8.67 -2.22 -19.91
CA GLN A 87 -9.27 -2.86 -21.08
C GLN A 87 -10.74 -3.23 -20.86
N ARG A 88 -11.21 -3.24 -19.60
CA ARG A 88 -12.60 -3.58 -19.26
C ARG A 88 -13.56 -2.47 -19.66
N ALA A 89 -14.82 -2.81 -19.96
CA ALA A 89 -15.86 -1.81 -20.21
C ALA A 89 -16.15 -1.01 -18.94
N ASP A 90 -16.35 -1.72 -17.82
CA ASP A 90 -16.42 -1.13 -16.48
C ASP A 90 -15.00 -1.01 -15.90
N LYS A 91 -14.62 0.23 -15.53
CA LYS A 91 -13.30 0.57 -14.97
C LYS A 91 -13.28 0.53 -13.44
N ARG A 92 -14.38 0.17 -12.79
CA ARG A 92 -14.43 0.01 -11.33
C ARG A 92 -13.51 -1.13 -10.90
N PRO A 93 -12.53 -0.87 -10.01
CA PRO A 93 -11.65 -1.91 -9.48
C PRO A 93 -12.40 -3.03 -8.77
N LEU A 94 -11.86 -4.24 -8.88
CA LEU A 94 -12.32 -5.44 -8.21
C LEU A 94 -11.12 -6.15 -7.57
N ASN A 95 -11.38 -7.05 -6.61
CA ASN A 95 -10.31 -7.86 -6.00
C ASN A 95 -9.47 -8.62 -7.03
N SER A 96 -10.10 -9.07 -8.13
CA SER A 96 -9.39 -9.75 -9.23
C SER A 96 -8.31 -8.89 -9.89
N ASP A 97 -8.35 -7.56 -9.74
CA ASP A 97 -7.32 -6.65 -10.27
C ASP A 97 -6.05 -6.62 -9.41
N LEU A 98 -6.09 -7.23 -8.21
CA LEU A 98 -4.93 -7.50 -7.35
C LEU A 98 -4.21 -8.81 -7.73
N ARG A 99 -4.51 -9.46 -8.86
CA ARG A 99 -4.08 -10.84 -9.18
C ARG A 99 -2.57 -11.11 -9.07
N GLU A 100 -1.71 -10.16 -9.41
CA GLU A 100 -0.24 -10.29 -9.24
C GLU A 100 0.21 -10.14 -7.78
N SER A 101 -0.75 -9.97 -6.88
CA SER A 101 -0.62 -9.62 -5.48
C SER A 101 -1.73 -10.27 -4.65
N GLY A 102 -2.20 -11.47 -5.03
CA GLY A 102 -3.29 -12.16 -4.31
C GLY A 102 -3.04 -12.39 -2.82
N SER A 103 -1.78 -12.36 -2.38
CA SER A 103 -1.39 -12.32 -0.97
C SER A 103 -1.87 -11.06 -0.25
N LEU A 104 -1.89 -9.89 -0.92
CA LEU A 104 -2.42 -8.65 -0.35
C LEU A 104 -3.90 -8.80 -0.03
N GLU A 105 -4.66 -9.48 -0.88
CA GLU A 105 -6.08 -9.74 -0.64
C GLU A 105 -6.31 -10.56 0.64
N GLN A 106 -5.45 -11.55 0.88
CA GLN A 106 -5.58 -12.46 2.02
C GLN A 106 -5.03 -11.87 3.32
N ASP A 107 -3.96 -11.08 3.25
CA ASP A 107 -3.27 -10.56 4.43
C ASP A 107 -3.86 -9.23 4.95
N ALA A 108 -4.51 -8.46 4.07
CA ALA A 108 -5.10 -7.18 4.43
C ALA A 108 -6.34 -7.34 5.31
N ASP A 109 -6.48 -6.49 6.32
CA ASP A 109 -7.71 -6.41 7.12
C ASP A 109 -8.82 -5.64 6.39
N LEU A 110 -8.43 -4.66 5.57
CA LEU A 110 -9.31 -3.78 4.80
C LEU A 110 -8.62 -3.43 3.48
N ILE A 111 -9.36 -3.55 2.39
CA ILE A 111 -8.93 -3.11 1.06
C ILE A 111 -9.84 -1.95 0.68
N MET A 112 -9.24 -0.89 0.15
CA MET A 112 -9.96 0.27 -0.34
C MET A 112 -9.47 0.57 -1.75
N PHE A 113 -10.35 0.45 -2.73
CA PHE A 113 -10.07 0.90 -4.08
C PHE A 113 -10.53 2.34 -4.26
N ILE A 114 -9.73 3.12 -4.98
CA ILE A 114 -10.06 4.50 -5.34
C ILE A 114 -10.50 4.50 -6.79
N TYR A 115 -11.71 5.00 -7.06
CA TYR A 115 -12.25 5.15 -8.40
C TYR A 115 -12.65 6.60 -8.66
N ARG A 116 -12.32 7.11 -9.85
CA ARG A 116 -12.71 8.44 -10.30
C ARG A 116 -13.27 8.33 -11.71
N ASP A 117 -14.58 8.52 -11.84
CA ASP A 117 -15.31 8.35 -13.10
C ASP A 117 -14.82 9.35 -14.16
N GLU A 118 -14.60 10.61 -13.76
CA GLU A 118 -14.11 11.69 -14.63
C GLU A 118 -12.74 11.45 -15.26
N VAL A 119 -11.93 10.53 -14.71
CA VAL A 119 -10.62 10.16 -15.29
C VAL A 119 -10.81 9.31 -16.54
N TYR A 120 -11.91 8.57 -16.63
CA TYR A 120 -12.22 7.65 -17.74
C TYR A 120 -13.27 8.21 -18.69
N TYR A 121 -14.12 9.13 -18.23
CA TYR A 121 -15.24 9.69 -19.01
C TYR A 121 -15.28 11.23 -18.89
N GLU A 122 -14.96 11.94 -19.97
CA GLU A 122 -14.87 13.42 -19.99
C GLU A 122 -16.20 14.13 -19.64
N ASN A 123 -17.32 13.48 -19.98
CA ASN A 123 -18.68 13.96 -19.73
C ASN A 123 -19.30 13.35 -18.46
N SER A 124 -18.47 12.88 -17.53
CA SER A 124 -18.95 12.37 -16.24
C SER A 124 -19.79 13.41 -15.49
N ASP A 125 -20.88 12.97 -14.88
CA ASP A 125 -21.68 13.77 -13.94
C ASP A 125 -21.01 13.87 -12.55
N PHE A 126 -19.99 13.04 -12.29
CA PHE A 126 -19.29 12.92 -11.00
C PHE A 126 -17.96 13.69 -10.98
N LYS A 127 -17.93 14.89 -11.59
CA LYS A 127 -16.71 15.71 -11.63
C LYS A 127 -16.23 16.13 -10.25
N GLY A 128 -14.94 15.98 -10.01
CA GLY A 128 -14.27 16.23 -8.73
C GLY A 128 -14.59 15.22 -7.63
N ILE A 129 -15.30 14.13 -7.93
CA ILE A 129 -15.70 13.12 -6.95
C ILE A 129 -14.83 11.88 -7.12
N ALA A 130 -14.26 11.41 -6.01
CA ALA A 130 -13.61 10.12 -5.90
C ALA A 130 -14.46 9.20 -5.02
N GLU A 131 -14.69 8.00 -5.52
CA GLU A 131 -15.36 6.93 -4.79
C GLU A 131 -14.33 6.04 -4.12
N ILE A 132 -14.59 5.68 -2.86
CA ILE A 132 -13.85 4.67 -2.12
C ILE A 132 -14.69 3.41 -2.06
N ILE A 133 -14.23 2.37 -2.75
CA ILE A 133 -14.88 1.06 -2.82
C ILE A 133 -14.22 0.16 -1.78
N ILE A 134 -15.02 -0.44 -0.90
CA ILE A 134 -14.58 -1.30 0.22
C ILE A 134 -15.07 -2.72 -0.02
#